data_AF-A0A832NJA8-F1
#
_entry.id   AF-A0A832NJA8-F1
#
_cell.length_a   1.000
_cell.length_b   1.000
_cell.length_c   1.000
_cell.angle_alpha   90.00
_cell.angle_beta   90.00
_cell.angle_gamma   90.00
#
_symmetry.space_group_name_H-M   'P 1'
#
loop_
_entity.id
_entity.type
_entity.pdbx_description
1 polymer ?
#
loop_
_entity_poly.entity_id
_entity_poly.type
_entity_poly.pdbx_seq_one_letter_code
_entity_poly.pdbx_strand_id
1 'polypeptide(L)'
;MKTITKPVIASAMVTVFLAGAPWASAVDGKWNADASDNWSVASRWTNNQIADGIGATANIAYNITAARTLTLDGPRTVGKIRFNDDTTSSHDWTFAASGGNVLTLQVVSGSPTIDSGNRTVNFNAPFTGSQGFTKLGTSTLILNTASNNFSGKVYLNAGTTRFLSGYTIGAEPVTYEADAITLNSGTLMNHNPNTLTIGPTRGITLGASGGYLLAGWGSPVIINSVI
;
A
#
# COMPACT_ATOMS: atom_id res chain seq x y z
N MET A 1 -76.75 -28.20 -6.35
CA MET A 1 -75.36 -28.66 -6.58
C MET A 1 -74.53 -27.42 -6.86
N LYS A 2 -73.80 -26.90 -5.87
CA LYS A 2 -73.11 -25.59 -5.93
C LYS A 2 -71.60 -25.85 -5.96
N THR A 3 -70.98 -25.61 -7.10
CA THR A 3 -69.56 -25.89 -7.37
C THR A 3 -68.68 -24.79 -6.79
N ILE A 4 -67.71 -25.14 -5.94
CA ILE A 4 -66.71 -24.22 -5.38
C ILE A 4 -65.41 -24.38 -6.19
N THR A 5 -64.99 -23.33 -6.88
CA THR A 5 -63.70 -23.25 -7.58
C THR A 5 -62.61 -22.73 -6.63
N LYS A 6 -61.50 -23.45 -6.51
CA LYS A 6 -60.32 -23.05 -5.73
C LYS A 6 -59.39 -22.16 -6.58
N PRO A 7 -58.77 -21.11 -6.00
CA PRO A 7 -57.85 -20.26 -6.76
C PRO A 7 -56.49 -20.94 -6.92
N VAL A 8 -55.93 -20.83 -8.12
CA VAL A 8 -54.54 -21.22 -8.43
C VAL A 8 -53.63 -20.07 -8.07
N ILE A 9 -52.70 -20.26 -7.13
CA ILE A 9 -51.65 -19.29 -6.82
C ILE A 9 -50.50 -19.55 -7.79
N ALA A 10 -50.29 -18.64 -8.73
CA ALA A 10 -49.12 -18.65 -9.60
C ALA A 10 -47.92 -18.09 -8.82
N SER A 11 -46.93 -18.94 -8.54
CA SER A 11 -45.68 -18.55 -7.88
C SER A 11 -44.75 -17.92 -8.92
N ALA A 12 -44.52 -16.60 -8.84
CA ALA A 12 -43.53 -15.92 -9.66
C ALA A 12 -42.13 -16.21 -9.11
N MET A 13 -41.30 -16.96 -9.86
CA MET A 13 -39.87 -17.05 -9.58
C MET A 13 -39.21 -15.71 -9.94
N VAL A 14 -38.82 -14.94 -8.94
CA VAL A 14 -37.92 -13.80 -9.12
C VAL A 14 -36.51 -14.36 -9.26
N THR A 15 -35.99 -14.36 -10.49
CA THR A 15 -34.57 -14.67 -10.73
C THR A 15 -33.78 -13.41 -10.43
N VAL A 16 -33.10 -13.37 -9.28
CA VAL A 16 -32.14 -12.30 -8.98
C VAL A 16 -30.88 -12.58 -9.80
N PHE A 17 -30.69 -11.83 -10.88
CA PHE A 17 -29.43 -11.80 -11.61
C PHE A 17 -28.46 -10.94 -10.75
N LEU A 18 -27.60 -11.57 -9.93
CA LEU A 18 -26.41 -10.89 -9.44
C LEU A 18 -25.49 -10.67 -10.66
N ALA A 19 -25.57 -9.50 -11.26
CA ALA A 19 -24.50 -9.02 -12.13
C ALA A 19 -23.26 -8.85 -11.24
N GLY A 20 -22.41 -9.88 -11.18
CA GLY A 20 -21.07 -9.73 -10.64
C GLY A 20 -20.40 -8.61 -11.43
N ALA A 21 -20.05 -7.51 -10.76
CA ALA A 21 -19.30 -6.44 -11.38
C ALA A 21 -18.09 -7.08 -12.08
N PRO A 22 -17.88 -6.87 -13.40
CA PRO A 22 -16.74 -7.44 -14.08
C PRO A 22 -15.51 -6.99 -13.31
N TRP A 23 -14.77 -7.93 -12.75
CA TRP A 23 -13.48 -7.62 -12.15
C TRP A 23 -12.68 -6.98 -13.28
N ALA A 24 -12.39 -5.69 -13.16
CA ALA A 24 -11.46 -5.06 -14.08
C ALA A 24 -10.18 -5.91 -14.00
N SER A 25 -9.78 -6.49 -15.13
CA SER A 25 -8.55 -7.27 -15.20
C SER A 25 -7.40 -6.40 -14.69
N ALA A 26 -6.48 -6.99 -13.95
CA ALA A 26 -5.24 -6.30 -13.60
C ALA A 26 -4.56 -5.81 -14.87
N VAL A 27 -4.16 -4.54 -14.87
CA VAL A 27 -3.38 -3.91 -15.93
C VAL A 27 -2.09 -3.42 -15.30
N ASP A 28 -0.96 -3.93 -15.78
CA ASP A 28 0.34 -3.41 -15.41
C ASP A 28 0.61 -2.10 -16.16
N GLY A 29 1.28 -1.16 -15.50
CA GLY A 29 1.65 0.12 -16.09
C GLY A 29 3.09 0.50 -15.75
N LYS A 30 3.77 1.11 -16.72
CA LYS A 30 5.08 1.73 -16.52
C LYS A 30 4.99 3.23 -16.76
N TRP A 31 5.40 4.03 -15.78
CA TRP A 31 5.53 5.48 -15.92
C TRP A 31 6.59 5.82 -16.98
N ASN A 32 6.29 6.78 -17.86
CA ASN A 32 7.09 7.07 -19.05
C ASN A 32 7.56 8.53 -19.16
N ALA A 33 7.48 9.31 -18.08
CA ALA A 33 7.68 10.75 -18.15
C ALA A 33 8.58 11.30 -17.05
N ASP A 34 9.46 12.23 -17.43
CA ASP A 34 10.14 13.13 -16.51
C ASP A 34 9.22 14.32 -16.16
N ALA A 35 8.14 14.03 -15.43
CA ALA A 35 7.12 15.00 -15.07
C ALA A 35 6.43 14.65 -13.75
N SER A 36 5.97 15.68 -13.04
CA SER A 36 4.97 15.52 -11.99
C SER A 36 3.59 15.59 -12.61
N ASP A 37 2.73 14.63 -12.33
CA ASP A 37 1.40 14.56 -12.93
C ASP A 37 0.46 13.63 -12.15
N ASN A 38 -0.79 13.57 -12.61
CA ASN A 38 -1.82 12.68 -12.09
C ASN A 38 -1.65 11.23 -12.59
N TRP A 39 -1.99 10.26 -11.74
CA TRP A 39 -1.97 8.83 -12.05
C TRP A 39 -2.91 8.51 -13.23
N SER A 40 -4.06 9.19 -13.31
CA SER A 40 -5.04 8.96 -14.37
C SER A 40 -4.62 9.42 -15.79
N VAL A 41 -3.50 10.14 -15.93
CA VAL A 41 -3.07 10.67 -17.24
C VAL A 41 -2.45 9.55 -18.06
N ALA A 42 -3.25 8.95 -18.94
CA ALA A 42 -2.87 7.78 -19.73
C ALA A 42 -1.55 7.97 -20.51
N SER A 43 -1.32 9.15 -21.10
CA SER A 43 -0.10 9.43 -21.87
C SER A 43 1.19 9.41 -21.05
N ARG A 44 1.11 9.45 -19.71
CA ARG A 44 2.24 9.27 -18.78
C ARG A 44 2.61 7.81 -18.55
N TRP A 45 1.84 6.88 -19.10
CA TRP A 45 2.10 5.46 -19.00
C TRP A 45 2.49 4.91 -20.38
N THR A 46 3.48 4.03 -20.44
CA THR A 46 3.84 3.32 -21.67
C THR A 46 2.61 2.66 -22.27
N ASN A 47 2.41 2.80 -23.58
CA ASN A 47 1.25 2.29 -24.32
C ASN A 47 -0.12 2.78 -23.79
N ASN A 48 -0.17 3.89 -23.04
CA ASN A 48 -1.37 4.38 -22.38
C ASN A 48 -1.98 3.38 -21.38
N GLN A 49 -1.18 2.46 -20.84
CA GLN A 49 -1.61 1.43 -19.89
C GLN A 49 -1.47 1.93 -18.46
N ILE A 50 -2.55 2.48 -17.91
CA ILE A 50 -2.61 2.92 -16.52
C ILE A 50 -2.63 1.69 -15.62
N ALA A 51 -1.70 1.64 -14.66
CA ALA A 51 -1.66 0.55 -13.69
C ALA A 51 -2.90 0.58 -12.77
N ASP A 52 -3.69 -0.50 -12.77
CA ASP A 52 -4.84 -0.66 -11.88
C ASP A 52 -5.29 -2.14 -11.81
N GLY A 53 -5.91 -2.52 -10.70
CA GLY A 53 -6.45 -3.85 -10.44
C GLY A 53 -5.61 -4.72 -9.49
N ILE A 54 -6.25 -5.79 -9.00
CA ILE A 54 -5.65 -6.71 -8.01
C ILE A 54 -4.45 -7.41 -8.61
N GLY A 55 -3.29 -7.31 -7.97
CA GLY A 55 -2.05 -7.91 -8.47
C GLY A 55 -1.32 -7.08 -9.54
N ALA A 56 -1.89 -5.97 -10.00
CA ALA A 56 -1.24 -5.11 -10.99
C ALA A 56 0.06 -4.50 -10.47
N THR A 57 1.01 -4.29 -11.38
CA THR A 57 2.27 -3.61 -11.13
C THR A 57 2.22 -2.17 -11.64
N ALA A 58 2.32 -1.20 -10.73
CA ALA A 58 2.64 0.19 -11.02
C ALA A 58 4.15 0.41 -10.94
N ASN A 59 4.81 0.45 -12.09
CA ASN A 59 6.24 0.68 -12.18
C ASN A 59 6.54 2.17 -12.46
N ILE A 60 6.80 2.92 -11.39
CA ILE A 60 7.16 4.34 -11.43
C ILE A 60 8.67 4.48 -11.54
N ALA A 61 9.21 4.05 -12.69
CA ALA A 61 10.64 4.02 -12.97
C ALA A 61 10.92 4.82 -14.25
N TYR A 62 11.59 5.95 -14.10
CA TYR A 62 12.02 6.82 -15.19
C TYR A 62 13.23 7.64 -14.76
N ASN A 63 14.12 8.02 -15.69
CA ASN A 63 15.24 8.91 -15.40
C ASN A 63 14.72 10.34 -15.25
N ILE A 64 14.75 10.88 -14.05
CA ILE A 64 14.17 12.20 -13.74
C ILE A 64 15.24 13.27 -13.55
N THR A 65 14.96 14.48 -14.04
CA THR A 65 15.91 15.62 -13.97
C THR A 65 15.65 16.55 -12.79
N ALA A 66 14.57 16.32 -12.05
CA ALA A 66 14.20 17.00 -10.81
C ALA A 66 13.33 16.05 -9.97
N ALA A 67 13.12 16.35 -8.68
CA ALA A 67 12.18 15.59 -7.86
C ALA A 67 10.78 15.63 -8.47
N ARG A 68 10.11 14.47 -8.56
CA ARG A 68 8.80 14.33 -9.22
C ARG A 68 7.73 13.85 -8.26
N THR A 69 6.51 14.31 -8.52
CA THR A 69 5.32 13.91 -7.77
C THR A 69 4.35 13.16 -8.68
N LEU A 70 4.05 11.91 -8.32
CA LEU A 70 2.90 11.18 -8.84
C LEU A 70 1.71 11.41 -7.93
N THR A 71 0.61 11.95 -8.45
CA THR A 71 -0.59 12.25 -7.66
C THR A 71 -1.67 11.19 -7.90
N LEU A 72 -2.07 10.49 -6.85
CA LEU A 72 -3.26 9.65 -6.83
C LEU A 72 -4.51 10.53 -6.86
N ASP A 73 -5.11 10.66 -8.05
CA ASP A 73 -6.25 11.54 -8.32
C ASP A 73 -7.60 10.80 -8.47
N GLY A 74 -7.57 9.48 -8.29
CA GLY A 74 -8.74 8.62 -8.10
C GLY A 74 -8.34 7.39 -7.28
N PRO A 75 -9.28 6.65 -6.66
CA PRO A 75 -8.95 5.41 -5.99
C PRO A 75 -8.38 4.40 -7.00
N ARG A 76 -7.32 3.70 -6.61
CA ARG A 76 -6.64 2.69 -7.44
C ARG A 76 -6.34 1.45 -6.63
N THR A 77 -6.25 0.31 -7.30
CA THR A 77 -5.77 -0.94 -6.70
C THR A 77 -4.50 -1.39 -7.40
N VAL A 78 -3.48 -1.81 -6.66
CA VAL A 78 -2.28 -2.45 -7.22
C VAL A 78 -1.77 -3.55 -6.27
N GLY A 79 -1.14 -4.58 -6.83
CA GLY A 79 -0.40 -5.57 -6.04
C GLY A 79 1.05 -5.18 -5.79
N LYS A 80 1.61 -4.34 -6.67
CA LYS A 80 2.98 -3.85 -6.57
C LYS A 80 3.06 -2.40 -7.00
N ILE A 81 3.78 -1.60 -6.22
CA ILE A 81 4.23 -0.27 -6.63
C ILE A 81 5.74 -0.18 -6.44
N ARG A 82 6.44 0.27 -7.49
CA ARG A 82 7.90 0.44 -7.47
C ARG A 82 8.24 1.87 -7.88
N PHE A 83 9.19 2.48 -7.18
CA PHE A 83 9.75 3.78 -7.53
C PHE A 83 11.24 3.63 -7.84
N ASN A 84 11.70 4.27 -8.92
CA ASN A 84 13.10 4.29 -9.29
C ASN A 84 13.43 5.55 -10.09
N ASP A 85 14.60 6.14 -9.86
CA ASP A 85 15.20 7.12 -10.76
C ASP A 85 16.19 6.38 -11.69
N ASP A 86 15.75 6.05 -12.89
CA ASP A 86 16.51 5.19 -13.81
C ASP A 86 17.76 5.91 -14.34
N THR A 87 18.77 5.15 -14.78
CA THR A 87 20.04 5.66 -15.36
C THR A 87 20.90 6.46 -14.37
N THR A 88 20.47 7.65 -13.95
CA THR A 88 21.21 8.56 -13.06
C THR A 88 20.42 8.81 -11.78
N SER A 89 20.64 7.96 -10.77
CA SER A 89 19.95 8.06 -9.47
C SER A 89 20.31 9.38 -8.75
N SER A 90 19.46 10.38 -8.85
CA SER A 90 19.76 11.75 -8.42
C SER A 90 18.63 12.41 -7.65
N HIS A 91 17.37 12.12 -7.98
CA HIS A 91 16.21 12.80 -7.42
C HIS A 91 15.23 11.84 -6.76
N ASP A 92 14.48 12.36 -5.80
CA ASP A 92 13.51 11.58 -5.05
C ASP A 92 12.13 11.61 -5.70
N TRP A 93 11.35 10.56 -5.46
CA TRP A 93 9.95 10.49 -5.85
C TRP A 93 9.05 10.86 -4.67
N THR A 94 7.96 11.56 -4.98
CA THR A 94 6.84 11.79 -4.06
C THR A 94 5.60 11.12 -4.61
N PHE A 95 4.91 10.34 -3.78
CA PHE A 95 3.60 9.80 -4.09
C PHE A 95 2.56 10.52 -3.24
N ALA A 96 1.78 11.39 -3.87
CA ALA A 96 0.76 12.21 -3.22
C ALA A 96 -0.64 11.65 -3.48
N ALA A 97 -1.62 12.15 -2.72
CA ALA A 97 -3.03 11.95 -3.03
C ALA A 97 -3.75 13.30 -3.10
N SER A 98 -4.74 13.41 -3.97
CA SER A 98 -5.69 14.52 -4.01
C SER A 98 -7.08 14.01 -3.64
N GLY A 99 -7.98 14.90 -3.22
CA GLY A 99 -9.39 14.55 -3.03
C GLY A 99 -9.71 13.47 -1.98
N GLY A 100 -8.78 13.14 -1.08
CA GLY A 100 -8.95 12.04 -0.13
C GLY A 100 -8.87 10.64 -0.75
N ASN A 101 -8.34 10.53 -1.97
CA ASN A 101 -8.17 9.25 -2.65
C ASN A 101 -7.22 8.33 -1.90
N VAL A 102 -7.52 7.03 -1.92
CA VAL A 102 -6.80 5.99 -1.18
C VAL A 102 -6.29 4.94 -2.17
N LEU A 103 -5.04 4.51 -2.01
CA LEU A 103 -4.49 3.37 -2.73
C LEU A 103 -4.87 2.07 -2.02
N THR A 104 -5.42 1.10 -2.74
CA THR A 104 -5.63 -0.25 -2.22
C THR A 104 -4.46 -1.14 -2.63
N LEU A 105 -3.74 -1.68 -1.65
CA LEU A 105 -2.69 -2.67 -1.90
C LEU A 105 -3.28 -4.07 -1.78
N GLN A 106 -3.34 -4.79 -2.90
CA GLN A 106 -3.96 -6.11 -2.95
C GLN A 106 -3.36 -7.02 -4.03
N VAL A 107 -3.07 -8.25 -3.64
CA VAL A 107 -2.68 -9.37 -4.50
C VAL A 107 -3.67 -10.53 -4.34
N VAL A 108 -3.65 -11.50 -5.25
CA VAL A 108 -4.49 -12.70 -5.16
C VAL A 108 -4.12 -13.54 -3.93
N SER A 109 -2.82 -13.63 -3.63
CA SER A 109 -2.29 -14.38 -2.49
C SER A 109 -0.96 -13.80 -2.03
N GLY A 110 -0.70 -13.84 -0.72
CA GLY A 110 0.53 -13.30 -0.13
C GLY A 110 0.39 -11.84 0.30
N SER A 111 1.48 -11.08 0.18
CA SER A 111 1.54 -9.67 0.58
C SER A 111 1.89 -8.79 -0.62
N PRO A 112 1.19 -7.67 -0.84
CA PRO A 112 1.54 -6.69 -1.87
C PRO A 112 2.87 -6.01 -1.54
N THR A 113 3.53 -5.42 -2.54
CA THR A 113 4.88 -4.86 -2.36
C THR A 113 4.95 -3.36 -2.61
N ILE A 114 5.69 -2.65 -1.75
CA ILE A 114 6.17 -1.28 -2.00
C ILE A 114 7.69 -1.35 -2.14
N ASP A 115 8.21 -0.96 -3.29
CA ASP A 115 9.63 -1.03 -3.61
C ASP A 115 10.18 0.39 -3.82
N SER A 116 11.09 0.81 -2.94
CA SER A 116 11.72 2.13 -3.01
C SER A 116 13.04 2.14 -3.81
N GLY A 117 13.28 1.15 -4.67
CA GLY A 117 14.36 1.14 -5.66
C GLY A 117 15.69 1.68 -5.16
N ASN A 118 16.09 2.84 -5.70
CA ASN A 118 17.39 3.47 -5.52
C ASN A 118 17.36 4.89 -4.90
N ARG A 119 16.18 5.44 -4.60
CA ARG A 119 16.01 6.82 -4.11
C ARG A 119 15.03 6.87 -2.95
N THR A 120 14.97 8.01 -2.26
CA THR A 120 13.96 8.19 -1.21
C THR A 120 12.58 8.31 -1.86
N VAL A 121 11.60 7.65 -1.27
CA VAL A 121 10.19 7.78 -1.66
C VAL A 121 9.42 8.44 -0.53
N ASN A 122 8.90 9.64 -0.79
CA ASN A 122 7.97 10.34 0.10
C ASN A 122 6.54 9.86 -0.19
N PHE A 123 6.04 8.93 0.62
CA PHE A 123 4.72 8.32 0.45
C PHE A 123 3.69 9.06 1.29
N ASN A 124 3.03 10.04 0.67
CA ASN A 124 2.07 10.93 1.29
C ASN A 124 0.61 10.50 1.05
N ALA A 125 0.38 9.59 0.11
CA ALA A 125 -0.94 9.03 -0.12
C ALA A 125 -1.32 8.03 1.00
N PRO A 126 -2.55 8.09 1.54
CA PRO A 126 -3.04 7.01 2.39
C PRO A 126 -3.22 5.73 1.58
N PHE A 127 -3.03 4.58 2.22
CA PHE A 127 -3.35 3.29 1.61
C PHE A 127 -4.11 2.36 2.57
N THR A 128 -4.82 1.41 1.97
CA THR A 128 -5.68 0.40 2.62
C THR A 128 -5.46 -0.99 2.00
N GLY A 129 -6.16 -1.98 2.51
CA GLY A 129 -6.02 -3.40 2.16
C GLY A 129 -5.94 -4.27 3.40
N SER A 130 -6.10 -5.58 3.23
CA SER A 130 -6.10 -6.54 4.35
C SER A 130 -4.86 -7.45 4.40
N GLN A 131 -3.89 -7.23 3.53
CA GLN A 131 -2.72 -8.10 3.32
C GLN A 131 -1.41 -7.47 3.82
N GLY A 132 -1.51 -6.31 4.47
CA GLY A 132 -0.37 -5.48 4.86
C GLY A 132 0.48 -5.10 3.64
N PHE A 133 1.81 -5.09 3.80
CA PHE A 133 2.73 -4.89 2.69
C PHE A 133 4.12 -5.44 2.98
N THR A 134 4.86 -5.73 1.92
CA THR A 134 6.29 -6.03 1.95
C THR A 134 7.07 -4.86 1.36
N LYS A 135 7.96 -4.28 2.17
CA LYS A 135 8.93 -3.28 1.73
C LYS A 135 10.12 -3.96 1.06
N LEU A 136 10.41 -3.57 -0.17
CA LEU A 136 11.58 -3.95 -0.95
C LEU A 136 12.42 -2.71 -1.32
N GLY A 137 13.57 -2.94 -1.95
CA GLY A 137 14.50 -1.88 -2.34
C GLY A 137 15.36 -1.39 -1.18
N THR A 138 16.60 -1.03 -1.45
CA THR A 138 17.60 -0.71 -0.42
C THR A 138 17.48 0.72 0.12
N SER A 139 16.73 1.57 -0.56
CA SER A 139 16.55 2.98 -0.18
C SER A 139 15.46 3.20 0.88
N THR A 140 15.23 4.47 1.21
CA THR A 140 14.29 4.88 2.25
C THR A 140 12.87 5.03 1.69
N LEU A 141 11.90 4.35 2.28
CA LEU A 141 10.49 4.65 2.16
C LEU A 141 10.06 5.49 3.36
N ILE A 142 9.45 6.63 3.12
CA ILE A 142 8.92 7.50 4.16
C ILE A 142 7.40 7.46 4.08
N LEU A 143 6.75 6.94 5.12
CA LEU A 143 5.29 6.95 5.22
C LEU A 143 4.83 8.19 5.98
N ASN A 144 4.31 9.18 5.26
CA ASN A 144 3.93 10.50 5.79
C ASN A 144 2.46 10.61 6.19
N THR A 145 1.67 9.57 5.94
CA THR A 145 0.28 9.50 6.39
C THR A 145 0.23 9.07 7.86
N ALA A 146 -0.24 9.95 8.74
CA ALA A 146 -0.24 9.69 10.19
C ALA A 146 -1.10 8.48 10.62
N SER A 147 -2.12 8.13 9.84
CA SER A 147 -2.97 6.96 10.07
C SER A 147 -3.34 6.32 8.74
N ASN A 148 -2.80 5.12 8.48
CA ASN A 148 -3.21 4.30 7.34
C ASN A 148 -4.27 3.28 7.81
N ASN A 149 -5.26 2.99 6.96
CA ASN A 149 -6.35 2.08 7.29
C ASN A 149 -6.18 0.71 6.60
N PHE A 150 -4.99 0.13 6.66
CA PHE A 150 -4.76 -1.26 6.25
C PHE A 150 -4.67 -2.18 7.47
N SER A 151 -4.95 -3.46 7.25
CA SER A 151 -4.66 -4.54 8.19
C SER A 151 -3.70 -5.56 7.55
N GLY A 152 -3.26 -6.54 8.32
CA GLY A 152 -2.27 -7.53 7.90
C GLY A 152 -0.83 -7.12 8.24
N LYS A 153 0.10 -8.01 7.89
CA LYS A 153 1.50 -7.99 8.36
C LYS A 153 2.38 -7.05 7.54
N VAL A 154 3.34 -6.43 8.20
CA VAL A 154 4.35 -5.58 7.56
C VAL A 154 5.69 -6.31 7.53
N TYR A 155 6.21 -6.53 6.33
CA TYR A 155 7.52 -7.16 6.13
C TYR A 155 8.52 -6.12 5.66
N LEU A 156 9.53 -5.80 6.47
CA LEU A 156 10.62 -4.91 6.11
C LEU A 156 11.80 -5.74 5.62
N ASN A 157 11.80 -6.03 4.32
CA ASN A 157 12.76 -6.95 3.71
C ASN A 157 14.01 -6.26 3.13
N ALA A 158 14.05 -4.93 3.09
CA ALA A 158 15.23 -4.17 2.67
C ALA A 158 15.10 -2.67 2.99
N GLY A 159 16.24 -2.02 3.13
CA GLY A 159 16.34 -0.57 3.30
C GLY A 159 15.68 -0.07 4.58
N THR A 160 15.25 1.18 4.58
CA THR A 160 14.65 1.82 5.75
C THR A 160 13.21 2.21 5.47
N THR A 161 12.30 1.88 6.38
CA THR A 161 10.96 2.45 6.39
C THR A 161 10.82 3.36 7.60
N ARG A 162 10.46 4.62 7.34
CA ARG A 162 10.24 5.63 8.37
C ARG A 162 8.75 5.78 8.63
N PHE A 163 8.36 5.73 9.90
CA PHE A 163 6.96 5.84 10.36
C PHE A 163 6.78 7.04 11.28
N LEU A 164 5.69 7.79 11.10
CA LEU A 164 5.36 8.95 11.94
C LEU A 164 4.75 8.56 13.29
N SER A 165 4.05 7.43 13.34
CA SER A 165 3.28 6.94 14.49
C SER A 165 3.02 5.43 14.38
N GLY A 166 2.54 4.78 15.46
CA GLY A 166 2.12 3.37 15.40
C GLY A 166 0.97 3.13 14.41
N TYR A 167 0.07 4.11 14.24
CA TYR A 167 -1.04 4.04 13.28
C TYR A 167 -0.60 4.29 11.83
N THR A 168 0.63 4.75 11.60
CA THR A 168 1.23 4.75 10.25
C THR A 168 1.41 3.31 9.74
N ILE A 169 1.56 2.34 10.66
CA ILE A 169 1.74 0.89 10.39
C ILE A 169 0.40 0.16 10.23
N GLY A 170 -0.69 0.90 10.00
CA GLY A 170 -2.03 0.32 9.83
C GLY A 170 -2.80 0.19 11.14
N ALA A 171 -3.99 -0.39 11.05
CA ALA A 171 -4.85 -0.68 12.19
C ALA A 171 -4.13 -1.61 13.17
N GLU A 172 -4.15 -1.26 14.47
CA GLU A 172 -3.60 -2.11 15.52
C GLU A 172 -4.35 -3.46 15.57
N PRO A 173 -3.65 -4.60 15.64
CA PRO A 173 -4.29 -5.90 15.78
C PRO A 173 -5.26 -5.95 16.97
N VAL A 174 -6.42 -6.58 16.80
CA VAL A 174 -7.41 -6.71 17.89
C VAL A 174 -6.89 -7.64 18.99
N THR A 175 -6.09 -8.64 18.61
CA THR A 175 -5.39 -9.57 19.50
C THR A 175 -3.91 -9.51 19.21
N TYR A 176 -3.07 -9.87 20.19
CA TYR A 176 -1.63 -9.91 20.00
C TYR A 176 -1.23 -10.79 18.80
N GLU A 177 -0.50 -10.19 17.86
CA GLU A 177 0.10 -10.84 16.70
C GLU A 177 1.62 -10.73 16.79
N ALA A 178 2.30 -11.86 17.01
CA ALA A 178 3.75 -11.89 17.26
C ALA A 178 4.59 -11.35 16.08
N ASP A 179 4.15 -11.62 14.86
CA ASP A 179 4.84 -11.25 13.62
C ASP A 179 4.09 -10.16 12.83
N ALA A 180 3.35 -9.30 13.53
CA ALA A 180 2.66 -8.16 12.92
C ALA A 180 3.62 -7.24 12.15
N ILE A 181 4.86 -7.11 12.64
CA ILE A 181 5.99 -6.54 11.89
C ILE A 181 7.10 -7.58 11.85
N THR A 182 7.63 -7.87 10.67
CA THR A 182 8.84 -8.69 10.51
C THR A 182 9.96 -7.83 9.93
N LEU A 183 11.11 -7.79 10.61
CA LEU A 183 12.33 -7.17 10.08
C LEU A 183 13.22 -8.26 9.49
N ASN A 184 13.47 -8.24 8.19
CA ASN A 184 14.31 -9.24 7.52
C ASN A 184 15.29 -8.56 6.55
N SER A 185 16.37 -8.01 7.10
CA SER A 185 17.32 -7.03 6.53
C SER A 185 16.82 -5.59 6.36
N GLY A 186 15.57 -5.32 6.74
CA GLY A 186 15.02 -3.97 6.78
C GLY A 186 15.19 -3.26 8.12
N THR A 187 14.98 -1.95 8.08
CA THR A 187 15.00 -1.06 9.24
C THR A 187 13.66 -0.39 9.44
N LEU A 188 13.13 -0.45 10.66
CA LEU A 188 12.03 0.40 11.12
C LEU A 188 12.64 1.60 11.83
N MET A 189 12.25 2.80 11.42
CA MET A 189 12.77 4.04 11.97
C MET A 189 11.63 5.01 12.33
N ASN A 190 11.78 5.77 13.41
CA ASN A 190 10.93 6.93 13.68
C ASN A 190 11.01 7.93 12.50
N HIS A 191 10.03 8.81 12.27
CA HIS A 191 10.03 9.77 11.16
C HIS A 191 9.88 11.26 11.55
N ASN A 192 9.92 11.61 12.82
CA ASN A 192 9.75 13.01 13.24
C ASN A 192 10.29 13.17 14.67
N PRO A 193 10.30 14.40 15.23
CA PRO A 193 10.60 14.60 16.64
C PRO A 193 9.52 14.07 17.61
N ASN A 194 8.43 13.46 17.14
CA ASN A 194 7.47 12.81 18.04
C ASN A 194 7.93 11.39 18.37
N THR A 195 7.44 10.83 19.47
CA THR A 195 7.74 9.44 19.84
C THR A 195 6.97 8.46 18.95
N LEU A 196 7.68 7.54 18.30
CA LEU A 196 7.06 6.39 17.65
C LEU A 196 6.73 5.33 18.70
N THR A 197 5.44 5.07 18.93
CA THR A 197 4.96 4.02 19.85
C THR A 197 4.38 2.86 19.07
N ILE A 198 4.89 1.65 19.32
CA ILE A 198 4.33 0.38 18.85
C ILE A 198 3.41 -0.18 19.95
N GLY A 199 2.14 -0.35 19.60
CA GLY A 199 1.10 -0.80 20.53
C GLY A 199 1.32 -2.22 21.05
N PRO A 200 0.72 -2.57 22.21
CA PRO A 200 1.01 -3.82 22.91
C PRO A 200 0.60 -5.08 22.15
N THR A 201 -0.32 -4.98 21.20
CA THR A 201 -0.80 -6.12 20.39
C THR A 201 0.01 -6.32 19.10
N ARG A 202 0.92 -5.39 18.77
CA ARG A 202 1.70 -5.43 17.54
C ARG A 202 3.12 -5.96 17.81
N GLY A 203 3.29 -7.28 17.75
CA GLY A 203 4.60 -7.91 17.91
C GLY A 203 5.57 -7.59 16.78
N ILE A 204 6.86 -7.71 17.09
CA ILE A 204 7.96 -7.51 16.14
C ILE A 204 8.78 -8.80 16.10
N THR A 205 8.91 -9.42 14.94
CA THR A 205 9.77 -10.58 14.73
C THR A 205 11.04 -10.19 13.95
N LEU A 206 12.20 -10.70 14.36
CA LEU A 206 13.42 -10.65 13.55
C LEU A 206 13.49 -11.89 12.65
N GLY A 207 13.55 -11.65 11.33
CA GLY A 207 13.76 -12.70 10.33
C GLY A 207 15.20 -13.21 10.32
N ALA A 208 15.46 -14.24 9.52
CA ALA A 208 16.78 -14.87 9.42
C ALA A 208 17.91 -13.91 9.00
N SER A 209 17.59 -12.84 8.28
CA SER A 209 18.54 -11.79 7.89
C SER A 209 18.65 -10.65 8.91
N GLY A 210 18.01 -10.77 10.07
CA GLY A 210 18.00 -9.75 11.13
C GLY A 210 17.29 -8.47 10.72
N GLY A 211 17.56 -7.37 11.41
CA GLY A 211 17.00 -6.06 11.10
C GLY A 211 17.33 -5.02 12.16
N TYR A 212 16.88 -3.79 11.95
CA TYR A 212 17.19 -2.68 12.86
C TYR A 212 15.94 -1.93 13.30
N LEU A 213 15.94 -1.54 14.58
CA LEU A 213 15.04 -0.54 15.15
C LEU A 213 15.86 0.71 15.40
N LEU A 214 15.51 1.82 14.75
CA LEU A 214 16.24 3.08 14.88
C LEU A 214 15.34 4.19 15.42
N ALA A 215 15.77 4.76 16.54
CA ALA A 215 15.31 6.09 16.95
C ALA A 215 15.78 7.14 15.94
N GLY A 216 15.11 8.29 15.93
CA GLY A 216 15.45 9.39 15.05
C GLY A 216 14.97 10.71 15.65
N TRP A 217 15.54 11.83 15.19
CA TRP A 217 15.17 13.18 15.64
C TRP A 217 15.25 13.40 17.16
N GLY A 218 16.13 12.67 17.85
CA GLY A 218 16.27 12.75 19.31
C GLY A 218 15.11 12.12 20.08
N SER A 219 14.18 11.44 19.39
CA SER A 219 12.99 10.85 19.99
C SER A 219 13.02 9.32 19.94
N PRO A 220 12.64 8.65 21.04
CA PRO A 220 12.74 7.20 21.15
C PRO A 220 11.71 6.49 20.27
N VAL A 221 11.97 5.21 20.03
CA VAL A 221 10.95 4.23 19.61
C VAL A 221 10.54 3.47 20.86
N ILE A 222 9.26 3.56 21.25
CA ILE A 222 8.69 2.82 22.38
C ILE A 222 8.02 1.57 21.84
N ILE A 223 8.42 0.41 22.35
CA ILE A 223 7.80 -0.89 22.05
C ILE A 223 7.06 -1.37 23.29
N ASN A 224 5.74 -1.42 23.23
CA ASN A 224 4.90 -1.92 24.33
C ASN A 224 4.51 -3.40 24.14
N SER A 225 4.91 -4.00 23.02
CA SER A 225 4.70 -5.40 22.68
C SER A 225 5.94 -6.24 22.96
N VAL A 226 5.82 -7.56 22.82
CA VAL A 226 6.97 -8.48 22.84
C VAL A 226 7.68 -8.44 21.48
N ILE A 227 9.02 -8.45 21.55
CA ILE A 227 9.96 -8.65 20.43
C ILE A 227 10.41 -10.11 20.43
#